data_AF-A0A4P9ZHK3-F1
#
_entry.id   AF-A0A4P9ZHK3-F1
#
_cell.length_a   1.000
_cell.length_b   1.000
_cell.length_c   1.000
_cell.angle_alpha   90.00
_cell.angle_beta   90.00
_cell.angle_gamma   90.00
#
_symmetry.space_group_name_H-M   'P 1'
#
loop_
_entity.id
_entity.type
_entity.pdbx_description
1 polymer ?
#
loop_
_entity_poly.entity_id
_entity_poly.type
_entity_poly.pdbx_seq_one_letter_code
_entity_poly.pdbx_strand_id
1 'polypeptide(L)'
;MVWNPYSKKLGALPSPQVEQRSHTPLGLAPRDSDIAQTLAQISDSKPKVAYANTSSDEEKRKLVADFVNARPKSMVIIDGEKHSEESIICTLDERGNKTCLRLMFFRVELFRQMQKLKYFCSLSNDIDATYFECRKIT
;
A
#
# COMPACT_ATOMS: atom_id res chain seq x y z
N MET A 1 62.96 31.87 42.40
CA MET A 1 62.40 32.94 41.55
C MET A 1 63.20 32.94 40.26
N VAL A 2 62.59 32.48 39.16
CA VAL A 2 63.28 32.25 37.88
C VAL A 2 62.68 33.16 36.82
N TRP A 3 63.56 33.87 36.13
CA TRP A 3 63.31 34.66 34.93
C TRP A 3 63.67 33.77 33.72
N ASN A 4 62.81 33.67 32.70
CA ASN A 4 63.16 33.82 31.27
C ASN A 4 61.93 33.63 30.36
N PRO A 5 61.99 34.04 29.07
CA PRO A 5 60.99 34.88 28.45
C PRO A 5 60.55 34.23 27.12
N TYR A 6 59.99 35.01 26.20
CA TYR A 6 59.93 34.71 24.78
C TYR A 6 59.11 33.48 24.34
N SER A 7 57.88 33.79 23.95
CA SER A 7 57.37 33.56 22.60
C SER A 7 57.86 32.29 21.90
N LYS A 8 57.04 31.24 21.98
CA LYS A 8 56.92 30.30 20.87
C LYS A 8 55.59 30.53 20.18
N LYS A 9 55.67 31.13 18.98
CA LYS A 9 54.61 31.07 17.96
C LYS A 9 54.23 29.60 17.78
N LEU A 10 53.04 29.21 18.22
CA LEU A 10 52.36 28.08 17.60
C LEU A 10 51.53 28.66 16.46
N GLY A 11 51.99 28.39 15.24
CA GLY A 11 51.26 28.71 14.03
C GLY A 11 49.84 28.17 14.12
N ALA A 12 48.88 29.00 13.71
CA ALA A 12 47.52 28.56 13.51
C ALA A 12 47.54 27.32 12.59
N LEU A 13 47.15 26.17 13.14
CA LEU A 13 46.79 25.02 12.34
C LEU A 13 45.59 25.44 11.50
N PRO A 14 45.65 25.34 10.15
CA PRO A 14 44.46 25.56 9.36
C PRO A 14 43.44 24.49 9.78
N SER A 15 42.23 24.95 10.12
CA SER A 15 41.08 24.08 10.23
C SER A 15 41.01 23.20 8.98
N PRO A 16 40.67 21.91 9.07
CA PRO A 16 40.37 21.14 7.89
C PRO A 16 39.14 21.80 7.26
N GLN A 17 39.35 22.59 6.20
CA GLN A 17 38.26 22.95 5.32
C GLN A 17 37.76 21.63 4.75
N VAL A 18 36.57 21.22 5.16
CA VAL A 18 35.83 20.18 4.46
C VAL A 18 35.54 20.77 3.09
N GLU A 19 36.42 20.49 2.13
CA GLU A 19 36.15 20.76 0.73
C GLU A 19 34.86 20.03 0.38
N GLN A 20 33.80 20.81 0.18
CA GLN A 20 32.57 20.34 -0.42
C GLN A 20 32.89 20.07 -1.89
N ARG A 21 33.40 18.86 -2.16
CA ARG A 21 33.68 18.38 -3.51
C ARG A 21 32.40 18.47 -4.31
N SER A 22 32.34 19.47 -5.20
CA SER A 22 31.22 19.69 -6.09
C SER A 22 30.96 18.40 -6.86
N HIS A 23 29.73 17.91 -6.73
CA HIS A 23 29.16 16.77 -7.42
C HIS A 23 29.76 16.62 -8.82
N THR A 24 30.72 15.72 -8.98
CA THR A 24 31.04 15.18 -10.30
C THR A 24 29.89 14.21 -10.57
N PRO A 25 28.98 14.49 -11.51
CA PRO A 25 27.97 13.50 -11.85
C PRO A 25 28.74 12.29 -12.37
N LEU A 26 28.65 11.17 -11.66
CA LEU A 26 28.96 9.88 -12.25
C LEU A 26 28.13 9.82 -13.52
N GLY A 27 28.79 9.75 -14.68
CA GLY A 27 28.16 9.63 -16.00
C GLY A 27 27.40 8.31 -16.20
N LEU A 28 26.83 7.78 -15.14
CA LEU A 28 25.79 6.77 -15.09
C LEU A 28 24.45 7.49 -15.26
N ALA A 29 24.26 8.15 -16.40
CA ALA A 29 22.92 8.42 -16.87
C ALA A 29 22.53 7.23 -17.75
N PRO A 30 21.67 6.30 -17.28
CA PRO A 30 20.81 5.60 -18.20
C PRO A 30 19.95 6.67 -18.88
N ARG A 31 20.31 6.98 -20.12
CA ARG A 31 19.43 7.68 -21.05
C ARG A 31 18.28 6.71 -21.35
N ASP A 32 17.07 7.19 -21.13
CA ASP A 32 15.80 6.59 -21.52
C ASP A 32 15.25 5.48 -20.60
N SER A 33 14.49 5.95 -19.61
CA SER A 33 13.15 5.43 -19.30
C SER A 33 12.99 4.17 -18.45
N ASP A 34 13.77 4.03 -17.37
CA ASP A 34 13.43 3.07 -16.31
C ASP A 34 12.03 3.31 -15.73
N ILE A 35 11.57 4.56 -15.70
CA ILE A 35 10.24 4.90 -15.19
C ILE A 35 9.14 4.42 -16.15
N ALA A 36 9.26 4.60 -17.48
CA ALA A 36 8.23 4.08 -18.39
C ALA A 36 8.29 2.56 -18.51
N GLN A 37 9.48 1.96 -18.41
CA GLN A 37 9.64 0.52 -18.40
C GLN A 37 9.03 -0.10 -17.13
N THR A 38 9.24 0.52 -15.97
CA THR A 38 8.61 0.12 -14.70
C THR A 38 7.10 0.39 -14.72
N LEU A 39 6.64 1.52 -15.27
CA LEU A 39 5.21 1.81 -15.45
C LEU A 39 4.53 0.84 -16.42
N ALA A 40 5.21 0.41 -17.47
CA ALA A 40 4.70 -0.61 -18.39
C ALA A 40 4.54 -1.96 -17.68
N GLN A 41 5.55 -2.37 -16.90
CA GLN A 41 5.48 -3.59 -16.09
C GLN A 41 4.38 -3.54 -15.02
N ILE A 42 4.17 -2.38 -14.38
CA ILE A 42 3.07 -2.20 -13.40
C ILE A 42 1.71 -2.17 -14.11
N SER A 43 1.62 -1.55 -15.29
CA SER A 43 0.39 -1.47 -16.08
C SER A 43 -0.11 -2.84 -16.56
N ASP A 44 0.80 -3.78 -16.80
CA ASP A 44 0.43 -5.17 -17.12
C ASP A 44 -0.01 -5.96 -15.87
N SER A 45 0.48 -5.59 -14.69
CA SER A 45 0.05 -6.15 -13.40
C SER A 45 -1.16 -5.44 -12.77
N LYS A 46 -2.01 -4.78 -13.56
CA LYS A 46 -3.26 -4.19 -13.03
C LYS A 46 -4.02 -5.30 -12.28
N PRO A 47 -4.39 -5.10 -11.01
CA PRO A 47 -5.24 -6.06 -10.32
C PRO A 47 -6.48 -6.25 -11.19
N LYS A 48 -6.87 -7.50 -11.42
CA LYS A 48 -8.09 -7.79 -12.18
C LYS A 48 -9.27 -7.32 -11.35
N VAL A 49 -9.65 -6.05 -11.53
CA VAL A 49 -10.81 -5.43 -10.89
C VAL A 49 -12.00 -5.71 -11.78
N ALA A 50 -12.87 -6.62 -11.36
CA ALA A 50 -14.17 -6.77 -11.97
C ALA A 50 -15.09 -5.66 -11.44
N TYR A 51 -15.82 -5.00 -12.33
CA TYR A 51 -16.86 -4.03 -11.97
C TYR A 51 -18.21 -4.73 -12.02
N ALA A 52 -18.95 -4.73 -10.92
CA ALA A 52 -20.33 -5.22 -10.94
C ALA A 52 -21.29 -4.03 -11.01
N ASN A 53 -21.88 -3.87 -12.19
CA ASN A 53 -22.88 -2.83 -12.46
C ASN A 53 -24.27 -3.45 -12.27
N THR A 54 -24.59 -3.87 -11.05
CA THR A 54 -25.93 -4.37 -10.72
C THR A 54 -26.68 -3.33 -9.87
N SER A 55 -27.94 -3.09 -10.25
CA SER A 55 -28.83 -2.16 -9.56
C SER A 55 -29.55 -2.79 -8.37
N SER A 56 -29.66 -4.13 -8.30
CA SER A 56 -30.38 -4.83 -7.25
C SER A 56 -29.46 -5.24 -6.09
N ASP A 57 -29.87 -4.92 -4.86
CA ASP A 57 -29.10 -5.28 -3.67
C ASP A 57 -29.02 -6.80 -3.44
N GLU A 58 -30.01 -7.57 -3.89
CA GLU A 58 -29.97 -9.03 -3.80
C GLU A 58 -28.90 -9.63 -4.71
N GLU A 59 -28.77 -9.10 -5.93
CA GLU A 59 -27.75 -9.51 -6.88
C GLU A 59 -26.35 -9.15 -6.36
N LYS A 60 -26.17 -7.95 -5.79
CA LYS A 60 -24.92 -7.55 -5.13
C LYS A 60 -24.54 -8.54 -4.02
N ARG A 61 -25.50 -8.89 -3.13
CA ARG A 61 -25.26 -9.83 -2.03
C ARG A 61 -24.90 -11.22 -2.53
N LYS A 62 -25.56 -11.70 -3.58
CA LYS A 62 -25.27 -12.99 -4.21
C LYS A 62 -23.87 -12.99 -4.81
N LEU A 63 -23.52 -11.94 -5.55
CA LEU A 63 -22.22 -11.79 -6.18
C LEU A 63 -21.08 -11.72 -5.16
N VAL A 64 -21.29 -11.03 -4.03
CA VAL A 64 -20.36 -11.07 -2.88
C VAL A 64 -20.23 -12.48 -2.32
N ALA A 65 -21.35 -13.18 -2.10
CA ALA A 65 -21.33 -14.54 -1.58
C ALA A 65 -20.57 -15.50 -2.51
N ASP A 66 -20.82 -15.43 -3.82
CA ASP A 66 -20.14 -16.23 -4.82
C ASP A 66 -18.63 -15.91 -4.84
N PHE A 67 -18.26 -14.62 -4.77
CA PHE A 67 -16.88 -14.18 -4.73
C PHE A 67 -16.09 -14.74 -3.54
N VAL A 68 -16.66 -14.69 -2.33
CA VAL A 68 -15.97 -15.17 -1.12
C VAL A 68 -16.05 -16.69 -0.97
N ASN A 69 -17.10 -17.33 -1.49
CA ASN A 69 -17.22 -18.79 -1.48
C ASN A 69 -16.32 -19.47 -2.51
N ALA A 70 -15.91 -18.77 -3.57
CA ALA A 70 -14.89 -19.28 -4.48
C ALA A 70 -13.55 -19.55 -3.77
N ARG A 71 -13.26 -18.84 -2.68
CA ARG A 71 -12.01 -18.94 -1.92
C ARG A 71 -12.24 -18.78 -0.40
N PRO A 72 -12.87 -19.77 0.26
CA PRO A 72 -13.34 -19.61 1.64
C PRO A 72 -12.22 -19.59 2.68
N LYS A 73 -11.00 -20.02 2.31
CA LYS A 73 -9.82 -20.02 3.18
C LYS A 73 -8.96 -18.77 3.02
N SER A 74 -9.18 -17.98 1.97
CA SER A 74 -8.41 -16.77 1.72
C SER A 74 -8.86 -15.64 2.64
N MET A 75 -7.91 -14.81 3.06
CA MET A 75 -8.22 -13.53 3.67
C MET A 75 -8.89 -12.63 2.62
N VAL A 76 -9.93 -11.94 3.05
CA VAL A 76 -10.68 -10.99 2.23
C VAL A 76 -10.46 -9.59 2.79
N ILE A 77 -10.10 -8.63 1.95
CA ILE A 77 -9.96 -7.23 2.34
C ILE A 77 -11.15 -6.46 1.79
N ILE A 78 -11.82 -5.70 2.64
CA ILE A 78 -12.92 -4.81 2.26
C ILE A 78 -12.44 -3.39 2.46
N ASP A 79 -12.35 -2.64 1.37
CA ASP A 79 -12.05 -1.22 1.40
C ASP A 79 -13.27 -0.43 0.95
N GLY A 80 -13.56 0.64 1.66
CA GLY A 80 -14.68 1.52 1.34
C GLY A 80 -14.38 2.91 1.86
N GLU A 81 -14.47 3.88 0.95
CA GLU A 81 -14.25 5.28 1.26
C GLU A 81 -15.35 5.80 2.19
N LYS A 82 -14.97 6.69 3.11
CA LYS A 82 -15.89 7.34 4.03
C LYS A 82 -16.85 8.21 3.20
N HIS A 83 -18.14 7.86 3.21
CA HIS A 83 -19.22 8.52 2.44
C HIS A 83 -19.36 8.12 0.96
N SER A 84 -18.66 7.08 0.49
CA SER A 84 -18.93 6.51 -0.83
C SER A 84 -19.98 5.40 -0.76
N GLU A 85 -20.85 5.34 -1.75
CA GLU A 85 -21.78 4.22 -1.95
C GLU A 85 -21.07 3.01 -2.60
N GLU A 86 -19.78 3.15 -2.90
CA GLU A 86 -18.96 2.12 -3.51
C GLU A 86 -18.00 1.49 -2.50
N SER A 87 -17.79 0.19 -2.67
CA SER A 87 -16.78 -0.56 -1.94
C SER A 87 -16.06 -1.53 -2.85
N ILE A 88 -14.85 -1.88 -2.45
CA ILE A 88 -14.00 -2.84 -3.14
C ILE A 88 -13.76 -4.01 -2.18
N ILE A 89 -14.01 -5.22 -2.67
CA ILE A 89 -13.68 -6.46 -1.98
C ILE A 89 -12.56 -7.17 -2.74
N CYS A 90 -11.48 -7.50 -2.05
CA CYS A 90 -10.31 -8.14 -2.64
C CYS A 90 -9.98 -9.43 -1.91
N THR A 91 -9.44 -10.40 -2.63
CA THR A 91 -8.92 -11.67 -2.09
C THR A 91 -7.63 -12.04 -2.81
N LEU A 92 -6.78 -12.82 -2.14
CA LEU A 92 -5.58 -13.38 -2.73
C LEU A 92 -5.88 -14.79 -3.27
N ASP A 93 -5.36 -15.10 -4.45
CA ASP A 93 -5.34 -16.47 -4.95
C ASP A 93 -4.20 -17.28 -4.31
N GLU A 94 -4.15 -18.58 -4.58
CA GLU A 94 -3.12 -19.50 -4.07
C GLU A 94 -1.70 -19.17 -4.59
N ARG A 95 -1.61 -18.39 -5.68
CA ARG A 95 -0.36 -17.92 -6.28
C ARG A 95 0.03 -16.51 -5.81
N GLY A 96 -0.75 -15.92 -4.89
CA GLY A 96 -0.55 -14.57 -4.39
C GLY A 96 -1.12 -13.45 -5.26
N ASN A 97 -1.81 -13.74 -6.36
CA ASN A 97 -2.43 -12.71 -7.19
C ASN A 97 -3.67 -12.14 -6.52
N LYS A 98 -3.71 -10.80 -6.47
CA LYS A 98 -4.84 -10.05 -5.94
C LYS A 98 -5.98 -10.00 -6.96
N THR A 99 -7.13 -10.57 -6.60
CA THR A 99 -8.38 -10.43 -7.35
C THR A 99 -9.29 -9.48 -6.59
N CYS A 100 -9.84 -8.47 -7.27
CA CYS A 100 -10.69 -7.47 -6.64
C CYS A 100 -12.01 -7.33 -7.39
N LEU A 101 -13.03 -6.94 -6.67
CA LEU A 101 -14.37 -6.72 -7.17
C LEU A 101 -14.87 -5.39 -6.62
N ARG A 102 -15.17 -4.45 -7.52
CA ARG A 102 -15.73 -3.14 -7.17
C ARG A 102 -17.25 -3.18 -7.33
N LEU A 103 -17.94 -2.72 -6.30
CA LEU A 103 -19.40 -2.82 -6.14
C LEU A 103 -19.97 -1.47 -5.70
N MET A 104 -21.11 -1.06 -6.26
CA MET A 104 -21.94 0.00 -5.68
C MET A 104 -22.71 -0.54 -4.46
N PHE A 105 -21.96 -0.87 -3.41
CA PHE A 105 -22.49 -1.46 -2.19
C PHE A 105 -21.82 -0.77 -1.00
N PHE A 106 -22.62 -0.24 -0.07
CA PHE A 106 -22.09 0.51 1.06
C PHE A 106 -21.23 -0.39 1.97
N ARG A 107 -20.11 0.16 2.46
CA ARG A 107 -19.15 -0.56 3.32
C ARG A 107 -19.82 -1.24 4.53
N VAL A 108 -20.79 -0.59 5.17
CA VAL A 108 -21.53 -1.13 6.32
C VAL A 108 -22.40 -2.33 5.92
N GLU A 109 -23.02 -2.28 4.74
CA GLU A 109 -23.85 -3.37 4.22
C GLU A 109 -23.00 -4.57 3.83
N LEU A 110 -21.85 -4.31 3.20
CA LEU A 110 -20.88 -5.34 2.87
C LEU A 110 -20.36 -6.04 4.13
N PHE A 111 -20.02 -5.27 5.17
CA PHE A 111 -19.66 -5.83 6.48
C PHE A 111 -20.78 -6.71 7.05
N ARG A 112 -22.03 -6.23 7.07
CA ARG A 112 -23.19 -7.02 7.55
C ARG A 112 -23.38 -8.30 6.74
N GLN A 113 -23.21 -8.25 5.42
CA GLN A 113 -23.32 -9.41 4.54
C GLN A 113 -22.23 -10.44 4.86
N MET A 114 -21.00 -10.01 5.09
CA MET A 114 -19.89 -10.89 5.46
C MET A 114 -20.12 -11.56 6.82
N GLN A 115 -20.68 -10.84 7.81
CA GLN A 115 -21.07 -11.44 9.09
C GLN A 115 -22.14 -12.54 8.91
N LYS A 116 -23.13 -12.34 8.02
CA LYS A 116 -24.12 -13.39 7.68
C LYS A 116 -23.48 -14.63 7.06
N LEU A 117 -22.42 -14.43 6.27
CA LEU A 117 -21.62 -15.50 5.66
C LEU A 117 -20.61 -16.14 6.62
N LYS A 118 -20.69 -15.83 7.93
CA LYS A 118 -19.79 -16.33 8.99
C LYS A 118 -18.34 -15.90 8.79
N TYR A 119 -18.10 -14.69 8.30
CA TYR A 119 -16.78 -14.07 8.29
C TYR A 119 -16.60 -13.15 9.50
N PHE A 120 -15.52 -13.35 10.24
CA PHE A 120 -15.03 -12.39 11.22
C PHE A 120 -14.26 -11.30 10.51
N CYS A 121 -14.56 -10.04 10.78
CA CYS A 121 -13.88 -8.90 10.16
C CYS A 121 -13.28 -8.01 11.25
N SER A 122 -11.98 -7.75 11.18
CA SER A 122 -11.25 -6.87 12.09
C SER A 122 -10.83 -5.58 11.38
N LEU A 123 -10.80 -4.49 12.14
CA LEU A 123 -10.11 -3.27 11.74
C LEU A 123 -8.60 -3.52 11.73
N SER A 124 -7.89 -2.79 10.86
CA SER A 124 -6.43 -2.74 10.94
C SER A 124 -5.99 -2.09 12.25
N ASN A 125 -4.77 -2.38 12.69
CA ASN A 125 -4.15 -1.70 13.83
C ASN A 125 -3.72 -0.27 13.49
N ASP A 126 -3.68 0.06 12.20
CA ASP A 126 -3.43 1.41 11.71
C ASP A 126 -4.72 2.26 11.83
N ILE A 127 -4.60 3.39 12.53
CA ILE A 127 -5.71 4.32 12.80
C ILE A 127 -6.19 4.99 11.51
N ASP A 128 -5.29 5.14 10.53
CA ASP A 128 -5.58 5.78 9.26
C ASP A 128 -6.12 4.80 8.20
N ALA A 129 -6.19 3.50 8.52
CA ALA A 129 -6.65 2.49 7.58
C ALA A 129 -8.18 2.56 7.33
N THR A 130 -8.54 2.57 6.05
CA THR A 130 -9.94 2.56 5.58
C THR A 130 -10.47 1.17 5.25
N TYR A 131 -9.71 0.11 5.54
CA TYR A 131 -10.06 -1.26 5.16
C TYR A 131 -10.36 -2.15 6.38
N PHE A 132 -11.10 -3.23 6.12
CA PHE A 132 -11.31 -4.33 7.04
C PHE A 132 -10.66 -5.60 6.51
N GLU A 133 -10.10 -6.40 7.41
CA GLU A 133 -9.63 -7.75 7.10
C GLU A 133 -10.64 -8.77 7.59
N CYS A 134 -11.18 -9.58 6.67
CA CYS A 134 -12.18 -10.59 6.94
C CYS A 134 -11.63 -12.00 6.74
N ARG A 135 -11.96 -12.90 7.66
CA ARG A 135 -11.61 -14.33 7.62
C ARG A 135 -12.81 -15.18 7.95
N LYS A 136 -12.96 -16.32 7.28
CA LYS A 136 -14.06 -17.24 7.56
C LYS A 136 -13.89 -17.87 8.94
N ILE A 137 -14.94 -17.83 9.74
CA ILE A 137 -15.03 -18.56 11.00
C ILE A 137 -15.57 -19.94 10.65
N THR A 138 -14.79 -20.97 10.96
CA THR A 138 -15.16 -22.39 10.81
C THR A 138 -15.59 -22.97 12.14
#